data_AF-A0AAJ3CW62-F1
#
_entry.id   AF-A0AAJ3CW62-F1
#
_cell.length_a   1.000
_cell.length_b   1.000
_cell.length_c   1.000
_cell.angle_alpha   90.00
_cell.angle_beta   90.00
_cell.angle_gamma   90.00
#
_symmetry.space_group_name_H-M   'P 1'
#
loop_
_entity.id
_entity.type
_entity.pdbx_description
1 polymer ?
#
loop_
_entity_poly.entity_id
_entity_poly.type
_entity_poly.pdbx_seq_one_letter_code
_entity_poly.pdbx_strand_id
1 'polypeptide(L)'
;MMKGVLCSDIYKILAAPQYEYSITMFNDEGEGTISPQEAKWFYIRPVNFMIQAPSGDDAVRPEVYLWKSTDIKDEQTLQVLKRLKNVANQYGYGFTVYDFGSGNLPKKFSHIAMRNMEETKQNDLNESLDGSAMRSYYKLPRAKMVVVHKSRVEEGIKGSRTRNIKEIFVESNGERRRMSTTNLHAARAMTHHLNEGGEYGDKFGSYIEGSARDLENLKALLSELEIGGRSHYASKTMQYINNLKNNLKLAGTPRGYQTQLSTHKELPRIGNTYIDNFANKLGTLGSDHDHNRSFAKYFLLDECKMLSEYLNTIQQNISTDISDPKEITRSAKRVCLGCVPVDGEFEFGEIPDDENKVLMFGNKIVDLIQDGIIKDAVMGICEKPYMEPSDAKFIIAVGNSLLGNKPKKQILLEPELESLKEWANGKK
;
A
#
# COMPACT_ATOMS: atom_id res chain seq x y z
N MET A 1 -26.77 -15.67 17.13
CA MET A 1 -26.27 -17.06 16.93
C MET A 1 -27.02 -17.84 15.84
N MET A 2 -28.32 -17.66 15.60
CA MET A 2 -29.04 -18.45 14.57
C MET A 2 -28.70 -18.09 13.10
N LYS A 3 -28.41 -16.82 12.78
CA LYS A 3 -28.01 -16.36 11.42
C LYS A 3 -26.75 -17.07 10.90
N GLY A 4 -25.69 -17.16 11.71
CA GLY A 4 -24.42 -17.78 11.28
C GLY A 4 -24.56 -19.27 10.99
N VAL A 5 -25.41 -19.97 11.76
CA VAL A 5 -25.71 -21.40 11.54
C VAL A 5 -26.54 -21.60 10.27
N LEU A 6 -27.56 -20.76 10.04
CA LEU A 6 -28.33 -20.73 8.80
C LEU A 6 -27.40 -20.56 7.58
N CYS A 7 -26.49 -19.59 7.64
CA CYS A 7 -25.60 -19.28 6.52
C CYS A 7 -24.60 -20.43 6.25
N SER A 8 -24.13 -21.10 7.30
CA SER A 8 -23.33 -22.33 7.18
C SER A 8 -24.12 -23.47 6.52
N ASP A 9 -25.40 -23.67 6.87
CA ASP A 9 -26.19 -24.75 6.29
C ASP A 9 -26.66 -24.45 4.86
N ILE A 10 -26.91 -23.18 4.52
CA ILE A 10 -27.09 -22.71 3.14
C ILE A 10 -25.83 -23.03 2.33
N TYR A 11 -24.65 -22.72 2.85
CA TYR A 11 -23.38 -23.04 2.19
C TYR A 11 -23.22 -24.55 1.95
N LYS A 12 -23.52 -25.40 2.94
CA LYS A 12 -23.45 -26.88 2.79
C LYS A 12 -24.37 -27.41 1.70
N ILE A 13 -25.58 -26.86 1.57
CA ILE A 13 -26.52 -27.25 0.50
C ILE A 13 -25.94 -26.90 -0.88
N LEU A 14 -25.41 -25.68 -1.01
CA LEU A 14 -24.88 -25.18 -2.28
C LEU A 14 -23.55 -25.83 -2.67
N ALA A 15 -22.71 -26.18 -1.68
CA ALA A 15 -21.39 -26.77 -1.87
C ALA A 15 -21.43 -28.29 -2.11
N ALA A 16 -22.63 -28.89 -2.21
CA ALA A 16 -22.76 -30.31 -2.49
C ALA A 16 -22.15 -30.62 -3.88
N PRO A 17 -21.22 -31.60 -4.00
CA PRO A 17 -20.47 -31.86 -5.24
C PRO A 17 -21.35 -32.14 -6.46
N GLN A 18 -22.54 -32.70 -6.23
CA GLN A 18 -23.55 -33.03 -7.22
C GLN A 18 -24.10 -31.85 -8.04
N TYR A 19 -23.87 -30.60 -7.61
CA TYR A 19 -24.41 -29.40 -8.26
C TYR A 19 -23.39 -28.62 -9.09
N GLU A 20 -22.08 -28.92 -8.97
CA GLU A 20 -21.01 -28.22 -9.70
C GLU A 20 -21.05 -26.68 -9.57
N TYR A 21 -21.52 -26.18 -8.43
CA TYR A 21 -21.71 -24.76 -8.18
C TYR A 21 -20.43 -24.08 -7.67
N SER A 22 -20.11 -22.92 -8.24
CA SER A 22 -19.09 -22.00 -7.74
C SER A 22 -19.74 -20.92 -6.90
N ILE A 23 -19.45 -20.89 -5.60
CA ILE A 23 -20.05 -19.98 -4.62
C ILE A 23 -19.07 -18.84 -4.31
N THR A 24 -19.56 -17.60 -4.29
CA THR A 24 -18.84 -16.42 -3.81
C THR A 24 -19.67 -15.76 -2.71
N MET A 25 -19.06 -15.49 -1.56
CA MET A 25 -19.74 -14.96 -0.38
C MET A 25 -19.30 -13.54 -0.06
N PHE A 26 -20.21 -12.72 0.46
CA PHE A 26 -19.92 -11.33 0.86
C PHE A 26 -20.48 -11.02 2.25
N ASN A 27 -19.74 -10.27 3.06
CA ASN A 27 -20.14 -9.81 4.40
C ASN A 27 -21.11 -8.61 4.33
N ASP A 28 -21.60 -8.09 5.46
CA ASP A 28 -22.56 -6.97 5.51
C ASP A 28 -22.06 -5.67 4.83
N GLU A 29 -20.74 -5.51 4.66
CA GLU A 29 -20.06 -4.36 4.05
C GLU A 29 -19.80 -4.53 2.53
N GLY A 30 -20.08 -5.72 1.99
CA GLY A 30 -19.91 -6.03 0.57
C GLY A 30 -18.52 -6.53 0.19
N GLU A 31 -17.66 -6.81 1.17
CA GLU A 31 -16.36 -7.42 0.98
C GLU A 31 -16.46 -8.94 0.87
N GLY A 32 -15.59 -9.55 0.07
CA GLY A 32 -15.55 -11.00 -0.09
C GLY A 32 -15.12 -11.70 1.21
N THR A 33 -15.88 -12.69 1.66
CA THR A 33 -15.55 -13.50 2.84
C THR A 33 -15.40 -14.98 2.49
N ILE A 34 -14.50 -15.67 3.19
CA ILE A 34 -14.35 -17.13 3.13
C ILE A 34 -15.13 -17.83 4.24
N SER A 35 -15.62 -17.08 5.23
CA SER A 35 -16.37 -17.61 6.35
C SER A 35 -17.87 -17.57 6.05
N PRO A 36 -18.56 -18.73 5.97
CA PRO A 36 -20.01 -18.75 5.73
C PRO A 36 -20.82 -18.09 6.84
N GLN A 37 -20.29 -17.99 8.06
CA GLN A 37 -21.02 -17.44 9.22
C GLN A 37 -21.17 -15.91 9.14
N GLU A 38 -20.23 -15.25 8.48
CA GLU A 38 -20.18 -13.79 8.28
C GLU A 38 -20.81 -13.37 6.96
N ALA A 39 -21.22 -14.33 6.12
CA ALA A 39 -21.80 -14.07 4.82
C ALA A 39 -23.23 -13.54 4.94
N LYS A 40 -23.48 -12.38 4.34
CA LYS A 40 -24.81 -11.83 4.07
C LYS A 40 -25.33 -12.23 2.69
N TRP A 41 -24.42 -12.33 1.72
CA TRP A 41 -24.78 -12.60 0.33
C TRP A 41 -24.03 -13.81 -0.21
N PHE A 42 -24.73 -14.66 -0.97
CA PHE A 42 -24.19 -15.79 -1.69
C PHE A 42 -24.49 -15.65 -3.17
N TYR A 43 -23.44 -15.64 -4.00
CA TYR A 43 -23.56 -15.65 -5.45
C TYR A 43 -23.11 -17.00 -6.01
N ILE A 44 -23.94 -17.60 -6.85
CA ILE A 44 -23.75 -18.97 -7.35
C ILE A 44 -23.66 -18.98 -8.87
N ARG A 45 -22.57 -19.54 -9.41
CA ARG A 45 -22.38 -19.82 -10.85
C ARG A 45 -22.42 -21.33 -11.12
N PRO A 46 -22.81 -21.76 -12.33
CA PRO A 46 -23.13 -20.96 -13.53
C PRO A 46 -24.57 -20.42 -13.59
N VAL A 47 -25.45 -20.91 -12.70
CA VAL A 47 -26.90 -20.62 -12.69
C VAL A 47 -27.28 -19.18 -12.32
N ASN A 48 -26.31 -18.36 -11.88
CA ASN A 48 -26.50 -16.96 -11.48
C ASN A 48 -27.56 -16.77 -10.39
N PHE A 49 -27.59 -17.66 -9.39
CA PHE A 49 -28.43 -17.43 -8.21
C PHE A 49 -27.77 -16.44 -7.28
N MET A 50 -28.61 -15.65 -6.64
CA MET A 50 -28.22 -14.77 -5.54
C MET A 50 -29.08 -15.09 -4.34
N ILE A 51 -28.47 -15.27 -3.17
CA ILE A 51 -29.18 -15.48 -1.90
C ILE A 51 -28.74 -14.39 -0.93
N GLN A 52 -29.70 -13.70 -0.31
CA GLN A 52 -29.48 -12.78 0.78
C GLN A 52 -29.97 -13.42 2.08
N ALA A 53 -29.06 -13.53 3.05
CA ALA A 53 -29.38 -13.90 4.42
C ALA A 53 -30.09 -12.75 5.15
N PRO A 54 -30.97 -13.05 6.12
CA PRO A 54 -31.73 -12.06 6.87
C PRO A 54 -30.80 -11.13 7.66
N SER A 55 -31.13 -9.83 7.67
CA SER A 55 -30.47 -8.83 8.51
C SER A 55 -31.13 -8.81 9.90
N GLY A 56 -30.35 -8.56 10.95
CA GLY A 56 -30.86 -8.57 12.33
C GLY A 56 -31.85 -7.45 12.66
N ASP A 57 -32.00 -6.44 11.79
CA ASP A 57 -32.80 -5.23 12.01
C ASP A 57 -34.17 -5.22 11.29
N ASP A 58 -34.50 -6.24 10.50
CA ASP A 58 -35.78 -6.24 9.76
C ASP A 58 -36.94 -6.74 10.62
N ALA A 59 -37.92 -5.85 10.82
CA ALA A 59 -39.06 -6.00 11.72
C ALA A 59 -39.98 -7.20 11.40
N VAL A 60 -40.41 -7.87 12.48
CA VAL A 60 -41.53 -8.82 12.58
C VAL A 60 -41.40 -10.18 11.86
N ARG A 61 -40.75 -10.30 10.69
CA ARG A 61 -40.50 -11.61 10.03
C ARG A 61 -39.18 -11.61 9.23
N PRO A 62 -38.13 -12.27 9.70
CA PRO A 62 -36.87 -12.33 8.97
C PRO A 62 -37.00 -13.32 7.79
N GLU A 63 -36.64 -12.89 6.58
CA GLU A 63 -36.75 -13.69 5.35
C GLU A 63 -35.39 -13.86 4.65
N VAL A 64 -35.22 -15.03 4.02
CA VAL A 64 -34.17 -15.31 3.05
C VAL A 64 -34.70 -14.97 1.66
N TYR A 65 -34.01 -14.09 0.96
CA TYR A 65 -34.37 -13.71 -0.41
C TYR A 65 -33.49 -14.45 -1.42
N LEU A 66 -34.11 -15.08 -2.41
CA LEU A 66 -33.41 -15.72 -3.52
C LEU A 66 -33.84 -15.11 -4.85
N TRP A 67 -32.88 -14.71 -5.67
CA TRP A 67 -33.12 -14.27 -7.05
C TRP A 67 -32.64 -15.32 -8.03
N LYS A 68 -33.50 -15.72 -8.97
CA LYS A 68 -33.18 -16.66 -10.05
C LYS A 68 -33.59 -16.11 -11.42
N SER A 69 -32.93 -16.59 -12.47
CA SER A 69 -33.32 -16.26 -13.84
C SER A 69 -34.62 -16.98 -14.23
N THR A 70 -35.47 -16.34 -15.03
CA THR A 70 -36.75 -16.89 -15.51
C THR A 70 -36.57 -18.14 -16.38
N ASP A 71 -35.41 -18.29 -17.02
CA ASP A 71 -35.11 -19.37 -17.99
C ASP A 71 -34.76 -20.71 -17.31
N ILE A 72 -34.65 -20.73 -15.98
CA ILE A 72 -34.15 -21.85 -15.20
C ILE A 72 -35.34 -22.64 -14.62
N LYS A 73 -35.62 -23.80 -15.23
CA LYS A 73 -36.67 -24.77 -14.85
C LYS A 73 -36.13 -26.19 -14.65
N ASP A 74 -34.83 -26.33 -14.48
CA ASP A 74 -34.19 -27.63 -14.27
C ASP A 74 -34.62 -28.27 -12.93
N GLU A 75 -34.73 -29.58 -12.95
CA GLU A 75 -35.13 -30.38 -11.79
C GLU A 75 -34.15 -30.23 -10.61
N GLN A 76 -32.85 -30.02 -10.92
CA GLN A 76 -31.80 -29.82 -9.94
C GLN A 76 -32.01 -28.52 -9.14
N THR A 77 -32.30 -27.41 -9.82
CA THR A 77 -32.64 -26.13 -9.18
C THR A 77 -33.87 -26.24 -8.31
N LEU A 78 -34.93 -26.92 -8.77
CA LEU A 78 -36.13 -27.13 -7.97
C LEU A 78 -35.84 -27.93 -6.68
N GLN A 79 -34.95 -28.93 -6.74
CA GLN A 79 -34.49 -29.66 -5.56
C GLN A 79 -33.69 -28.76 -4.60
N VAL A 80 -32.78 -27.93 -5.12
CA VAL A 80 -31.99 -26.97 -4.32
C VAL A 80 -32.90 -25.96 -3.64
N LEU A 81 -33.88 -25.38 -4.36
CA LEU A 81 -34.85 -24.44 -3.80
C LEU A 81 -35.69 -25.06 -2.69
N LYS A 82 -36.14 -26.31 -2.86
CA LYS A 82 -36.86 -27.05 -1.80
C LYS A 82 -35.98 -27.24 -0.57
N ARG A 83 -34.71 -27.61 -0.74
CA ARG A 83 -33.76 -27.79 0.38
C ARG A 83 -33.49 -26.47 1.11
N LEU A 84 -33.24 -25.39 0.37
CA LEU A 84 -33.03 -24.05 0.93
C LEU A 84 -34.25 -23.55 1.70
N LYS A 85 -35.46 -23.74 1.14
CA LYS A 85 -36.72 -23.41 1.81
C LYS A 85 -36.91 -24.20 3.10
N ASN A 86 -36.62 -25.49 3.09
CA ASN A 86 -36.73 -26.33 4.30
C ASN A 86 -35.76 -25.88 5.39
N VAL A 87 -34.52 -25.56 5.03
CA VAL A 87 -33.51 -25.06 5.98
C VAL A 87 -33.91 -23.68 6.52
N ALA A 88 -34.33 -22.74 5.69
CA ALA A 88 -34.82 -21.44 6.14
C ALA A 88 -35.99 -21.58 7.13
N ASN A 89 -36.99 -22.39 6.77
CA ASN A 89 -38.15 -22.66 7.61
C ASN A 89 -37.80 -23.37 8.93
N GLN A 90 -36.85 -24.30 8.91
CA GLN A 90 -36.39 -25.02 10.11
C GLN A 90 -35.82 -24.05 11.16
N TYR A 91 -35.18 -22.97 10.71
CA TYR A 91 -34.64 -21.92 11.56
C TYR A 91 -35.62 -20.75 11.80
N GLY A 92 -36.87 -20.87 11.37
CA GLY A 92 -37.91 -19.84 11.60
C GLY A 92 -37.85 -18.64 10.65
N TYR A 93 -37.09 -18.74 9.55
CA TYR A 93 -36.98 -17.69 8.54
C TYR A 93 -37.95 -17.93 7.38
N GLY A 94 -38.61 -16.89 6.91
CA GLY A 94 -39.37 -16.93 5.65
C GLY A 94 -38.46 -17.13 4.45
N PHE A 95 -38.98 -17.61 3.32
CA PHE A 95 -38.22 -17.85 2.11
C PHE A 95 -38.97 -17.33 0.89
N THR A 96 -38.42 -16.30 0.26
CA THR A 96 -39.04 -15.57 -0.85
C THR A 96 -38.18 -15.68 -2.11
N VAL A 97 -38.79 -16.10 -3.23
CA VAL A 97 -38.12 -16.27 -4.52
C VAL A 97 -38.59 -15.20 -5.49
N TYR A 98 -37.63 -14.50 -6.10
CA TYR A 98 -37.85 -13.53 -7.15
C TYR A 98 -37.28 -14.03 -8.48
N ASP A 99 -38.06 -13.88 -9.55
CA ASP A 99 -37.61 -14.14 -10.91
C ASP A 99 -37.13 -12.83 -11.57
N PHE A 100 -35.96 -12.86 -12.22
CA PHE A 100 -35.48 -11.76 -13.06
C PHE A 100 -35.28 -12.21 -14.52
N GLY A 101 -35.56 -11.28 -15.46
CA GLY A 101 -35.49 -11.55 -16.89
C GLY A 101 -34.10 -11.97 -17.37
N SER A 102 -34.07 -12.73 -18.46
CA SER A 102 -32.87 -13.28 -19.10
C SER A 102 -31.71 -12.28 -19.15
N GLY A 103 -30.60 -12.60 -18.48
CA GLY A 103 -29.30 -11.94 -18.69
C GLY A 103 -28.95 -10.71 -17.84
N ASN A 104 -29.81 -10.18 -16.96
CA ASN A 104 -29.45 -8.99 -16.17
C ASN A 104 -29.60 -9.20 -14.65
N LEU A 105 -28.48 -9.27 -13.92
CA LEU A 105 -28.49 -9.12 -12.47
C LEU A 105 -29.12 -7.76 -12.10
N PRO A 106 -29.86 -7.65 -10.99
CA PRO A 106 -30.46 -6.38 -10.59
C PRO A 106 -29.38 -5.29 -10.43
N LYS A 107 -29.64 -4.08 -10.96
CA LYS A 107 -28.64 -2.98 -11.13
C LYS A 107 -27.83 -2.61 -9.88
N LYS A 108 -28.37 -2.78 -8.67
CA LYS A 108 -27.62 -2.52 -7.42
C LYS A 108 -26.48 -3.51 -7.19
N PHE A 109 -26.53 -4.69 -7.82
CA PHE A 109 -25.64 -5.83 -7.55
C PHE A 109 -24.69 -6.14 -8.70
N SER A 110 -24.96 -5.67 -9.92
CA SER A 110 -23.97 -5.67 -11.01
C SER A 110 -22.70 -4.94 -10.57
N HIS A 111 -22.81 -3.84 -9.81
CA HIS A 111 -21.65 -3.09 -9.32
C HIS A 111 -20.76 -3.86 -8.34
N ILE A 112 -21.32 -4.64 -7.41
CA ILE A 112 -20.53 -5.38 -6.39
C ILE A 112 -19.84 -6.61 -7.00
N ALA A 113 -20.55 -7.34 -7.88
CA ALA A 113 -20.00 -8.50 -8.57
C ALA A 113 -19.01 -8.11 -9.69
N MET A 114 -19.26 -7.01 -10.43
CA MET A 114 -18.36 -6.51 -11.47
C MET A 114 -17.12 -5.83 -10.89
N ARG A 115 -17.22 -5.09 -9.77
CA ARG A 115 -16.05 -4.45 -9.14
C ARG A 115 -15.02 -5.49 -8.72
N ASN A 116 -15.46 -6.57 -8.07
CA ASN A 116 -14.57 -7.68 -7.71
C ASN A 116 -14.11 -8.51 -8.93
N MET A 117 -14.95 -8.71 -9.96
CA MET A 117 -14.51 -9.43 -11.18
C MET A 117 -13.52 -8.62 -12.05
N GLU A 118 -13.72 -7.32 -12.22
CA GLU A 118 -12.79 -6.43 -12.92
C GLU A 118 -11.46 -6.32 -12.16
N GLU A 119 -11.51 -6.14 -10.84
CA GLU A 119 -10.31 -6.08 -10.00
C GLU A 119 -9.57 -7.43 -9.95
N THR A 120 -10.26 -8.58 -9.98
CA THR A 120 -9.60 -9.89 -9.93
C THR A 120 -9.07 -10.34 -11.30
N LYS A 121 -9.81 -10.11 -12.40
CA LYS A 121 -9.35 -10.46 -13.77
C LYS A 121 -8.31 -9.50 -14.34
N GLN A 122 -8.34 -8.21 -14.01
CA GLN A 122 -7.31 -7.27 -14.50
C GLN A 122 -5.95 -7.44 -13.81
N ASN A 123 -5.91 -8.18 -12.70
CA ASN A 123 -4.75 -8.29 -11.82
C ASN A 123 -3.82 -9.48 -12.09
N ASP A 124 -4.24 -10.49 -12.86
CA ASP A 124 -3.39 -11.66 -13.12
C ASP A 124 -2.50 -11.42 -14.36
N LEU A 125 -1.27 -10.95 -14.13
CA LEU A 125 -0.26 -10.72 -15.19
C LEU A 125 -0.06 -11.94 -16.09
N ASN A 126 -0.32 -13.15 -15.58
CA ASN A 126 -0.20 -14.38 -16.34
C ASN A 126 -1.19 -14.48 -17.50
N GLU A 127 -2.42 -14.00 -17.35
CA GLU A 127 -3.46 -14.12 -18.39
C GLU A 127 -3.24 -13.13 -19.55
N SER A 128 -2.48 -12.06 -19.29
CA SER A 128 -2.20 -11.01 -20.29
C SER A 128 -0.97 -11.28 -21.17
N LEU A 129 -0.19 -12.33 -20.88
CA LEU A 129 1.06 -12.63 -21.58
C LEU A 129 0.89 -13.82 -22.53
N ASP A 130 1.02 -13.59 -23.84
CA ASP A 130 0.97 -14.62 -24.87
C ASP A 130 2.33 -14.84 -25.54
N GLY A 131 2.59 -16.00 -26.13
CA GLY A 131 3.80 -16.18 -26.97
C GLY A 131 4.42 -17.56 -26.94
N SER A 132 5.70 -17.61 -27.30
CA SER A 132 6.48 -18.83 -27.46
C SER A 132 7.06 -19.35 -26.14
N ALA A 133 7.62 -20.56 -26.19
CA ALA A 133 8.41 -21.21 -25.15
C ALA A 133 9.52 -20.35 -24.54
N MET A 134 10.12 -19.41 -25.29
CA MET A 134 11.24 -18.59 -24.79
C MET A 134 10.92 -17.09 -24.73
N ARG A 135 9.76 -16.69 -25.26
CA ARG A 135 9.38 -15.27 -25.38
C ARG A 135 7.90 -15.09 -25.11
N SER A 136 7.57 -14.24 -24.14
CA SER A 136 6.21 -13.75 -23.94
C SER A 136 6.08 -12.32 -24.45
N TYR A 137 4.87 -11.94 -24.82
CA TYR A 137 4.50 -10.65 -25.35
C TYR A 137 3.33 -10.09 -24.54
N TYR A 138 3.34 -8.77 -24.35
CA TYR A 138 2.17 -8.02 -23.90
C TYR A 138 1.96 -6.92 -24.93
N LYS A 139 0.79 -6.89 -25.57
CA LYS A 139 0.52 -6.01 -26.72
C LYS A 139 -0.56 -5.01 -26.33
N LEU A 140 -0.24 -3.73 -26.49
CA LEU A 140 -1.20 -2.62 -26.48
C LEU A 140 -1.26 -2.03 -27.90
N PRO A 141 -2.28 -1.19 -28.21
CA PRO A 141 -2.44 -0.62 -29.55
C PRO A 141 -1.21 0.12 -30.09
N ARG A 142 -0.46 0.82 -29.22
CA ARG A 142 0.67 1.69 -29.61
C ARG A 142 2.01 1.30 -28.99
N ALA A 143 2.04 0.30 -28.12
CA ALA A 143 3.25 -0.17 -27.45
C ALA A 143 3.19 -1.67 -27.16
N LYS A 144 4.36 -2.29 -27.06
CA LYS A 144 4.50 -3.74 -26.84
C LYS A 144 5.63 -4.05 -25.88
N MET A 145 5.38 -4.91 -24.91
CA MET A 145 6.41 -5.52 -24.08
C MET A 145 6.83 -6.87 -24.68
N VAL A 146 8.11 -7.16 -24.64
CA VAL A 146 8.71 -8.45 -25.00
C VAL A 146 9.51 -8.96 -23.81
N VAL A 147 9.09 -10.09 -23.25
CA VAL A 147 9.74 -10.74 -22.12
C VAL A 147 10.52 -11.94 -22.64
N VAL A 148 11.83 -11.96 -22.40
CA VAL A 148 12.70 -13.09 -22.75
C VAL A 148 12.96 -13.91 -21.49
N HIS A 149 12.74 -15.21 -21.57
CA HIS A 149 12.90 -16.13 -20.45
C HIS A 149 14.29 -16.79 -20.45
N LYS A 150 14.77 -17.19 -19.27
CA LYS A 150 15.96 -18.03 -19.08
C LYS A 150 15.63 -19.50 -19.28
N SER A 151 14.43 -19.91 -18.87
CA SER A 151 13.93 -21.27 -18.94
C SER A 151 12.74 -21.36 -19.88
N ARG A 152 12.47 -22.57 -20.39
CA ARG A 152 11.30 -22.83 -21.23
C ARG A 152 10.01 -22.56 -20.44
N VAL A 153 9.10 -21.82 -21.04
CA VAL A 153 7.75 -21.59 -20.54
C VAL A 153 6.89 -22.83 -20.79
N GLU A 154 6.22 -23.28 -19.74
CA GLU A 154 5.29 -24.41 -19.71
C GLU A 154 3.91 -23.90 -19.31
N GLU A 155 2.94 -23.98 -20.22
CA GLU A 155 1.63 -23.35 -20.02
C GLU A 155 0.77 -24.03 -18.94
N GLY A 156 1.04 -25.30 -18.65
CA GLY A 156 0.37 -26.03 -17.56
C GLY A 156 0.79 -25.57 -16.16
N ILE A 157 1.87 -24.77 -16.03
CA ILE A 157 2.39 -24.31 -14.74
C ILE A 157 2.03 -22.84 -14.54
N LYS A 158 1.21 -22.57 -13.52
CA LYS A 158 0.87 -21.20 -13.11
C LYS A 158 2.14 -20.41 -12.79
N GLY A 159 2.30 -19.25 -13.41
CA GLY A 159 3.46 -18.39 -13.20
C GLY A 159 4.68 -18.70 -14.08
N SER A 160 4.58 -19.66 -15.01
CA SER A 160 5.71 -20.00 -15.90
C SER A 160 6.16 -18.80 -16.75
N ARG A 161 5.22 -17.93 -17.17
CA ARG A 161 5.50 -16.70 -17.93
C ARG A 161 5.97 -15.51 -17.09
N THR A 162 5.98 -15.63 -15.76
CA THR A 162 6.33 -14.53 -14.85
C THR A 162 7.60 -14.78 -14.02
N ARG A 163 8.14 -16.00 -14.09
CA ARG A 163 9.39 -16.41 -13.41
C ARG A 163 10.54 -16.54 -14.41
N ASN A 164 11.75 -16.67 -13.89
CA ASN A 164 12.96 -16.96 -14.68
C ASN A 164 13.18 -16.00 -15.87
N ILE A 165 12.97 -14.70 -15.66
CA ILE A 165 13.10 -13.70 -16.73
C ILE A 165 14.58 -13.37 -16.93
N LYS A 166 15.02 -13.34 -18.18
CA LYS A 166 16.37 -12.94 -18.58
C LYS A 166 16.46 -11.43 -18.78
N GLU A 167 15.55 -10.89 -19.57
CA GLU A 167 15.53 -9.49 -19.97
C GLU A 167 14.13 -9.13 -20.49
N ILE A 168 13.77 -7.84 -20.35
CA ILE A 168 12.52 -7.31 -20.84
C ILE A 168 12.81 -6.14 -21.77
N PHE A 169 12.14 -6.12 -22.91
CA PHE A 169 12.17 -5.02 -23.86
C PHE A 169 10.79 -4.40 -23.95
N VAL A 170 10.76 -3.07 -24.11
CA VAL A 170 9.55 -2.34 -24.41
C VAL A 170 9.75 -1.65 -25.76
N GLU A 171 8.73 -1.74 -26.60
CA GLU A 171 8.74 -1.28 -27.99
C GLU A 171 7.59 -0.30 -28.20
N SER A 172 7.90 0.87 -28.77
CA SER A 172 6.90 1.87 -29.17
C SER A 172 7.44 2.67 -30.35
N ASN A 173 6.58 3.04 -31.29
CA ASN A 173 6.94 3.83 -32.47
C ASN A 173 8.16 3.28 -33.27
N GLY A 174 8.34 1.96 -33.29
CA GLY A 174 9.47 1.29 -33.96
C GLY A 174 10.79 1.31 -33.18
N GLU A 175 10.87 2.01 -32.06
CA GLU A 175 12.01 1.94 -31.14
C GLU A 175 11.81 0.84 -30.12
N ARG A 176 12.84 0.01 -29.93
CA ARG A 176 12.90 -1.00 -28.87
C ARG A 176 13.97 -0.64 -27.86
N ARG A 177 13.61 -0.52 -26.59
CA ARG A 177 14.53 -0.30 -25.49
C ARG A 177 14.47 -1.44 -24.48
N ARG A 178 15.62 -1.78 -23.92
CA ARG A 178 15.72 -2.74 -22.81
C ARG A 178 15.45 -2.01 -21.50
N MET A 179 14.63 -2.61 -20.63
CA MET A 179 14.42 -2.14 -19.26
C MET A 179 15.68 -2.39 -18.41
N SER A 180 15.98 -1.51 -17.45
CA SER A 180 17.12 -1.70 -16.54
C SER A 180 16.97 -2.89 -15.61
N THR A 181 15.73 -3.31 -15.32
CA THR A 181 15.44 -4.46 -14.45
C THR A 181 14.51 -5.46 -15.14
N THR A 182 14.43 -6.66 -14.58
CA THR A 182 13.53 -7.74 -15.05
C THR A 182 12.16 -7.68 -14.37
N ASN A 183 11.78 -6.54 -13.79
CA ASN A 183 10.49 -6.39 -13.13
C ASN A 183 9.36 -6.20 -14.14
N LEU A 184 8.49 -7.21 -14.23
CA LEU A 184 7.30 -7.21 -15.10
C LEU A 184 6.33 -6.06 -14.82
N HIS A 185 6.12 -5.69 -13.56
CA HIS A 185 5.19 -4.62 -13.22
C HIS A 185 5.71 -3.28 -13.74
N ALA A 186 7.01 -3.02 -13.57
CA ALA A 186 7.64 -1.82 -14.10
C ALA A 186 7.62 -1.79 -15.63
N ALA A 187 7.94 -2.91 -16.29
CA ALA A 187 7.92 -2.99 -17.74
C ALA A 187 6.49 -2.83 -18.31
N ARG A 188 5.47 -3.39 -17.64
CA ARG A 188 4.06 -3.18 -18.01
C ARG A 188 3.64 -1.72 -17.81
N ALA A 189 4.02 -1.09 -16.70
CA ALA A 189 3.78 0.33 -16.46
C ALA A 189 4.42 1.21 -17.53
N MET A 190 5.67 0.93 -17.90
CA MET A 190 6.36 1.63 -18.99
C MET A 190 5.65 1.41 -20.34
N THR A 191 5.24 0.18 -20.63
CA THR A 191 4.49 -0.13 -21.86
C THR A 191 3.18 0.66 -21.93
N HIS A 192 2.45 0.75 -20.82
CA HIS A 192 1.24 1.55 -20.75
C HIS A 192 1.52 3.04 -20.90
N HIS A 193 2.57 3.54 -20.26
CA HIS A 193 3.00 4.93 -20.37
C HIS A 193 3.30 5.34 -21.82
N LEU A 194 4.05 4.54 -22.56
CA LEU A 194 4.33 4.78 -23.97
C LEU A 194 3.09 4.63 -24.85
N ASN A 195 2.18 3.72 -24.50
CA ASN A 195 0.91 3.57 -25.22
C ASN A 195 0.04 4.84 -25.14
N GLU A 196 0.05 5.52 -23.98
CA GLU A 196 -0.63 6.79 -23.76
C GLU A 196 0.12 8.00 -24.38
N GLY A 197 1.26 7.77 -25.04
CA GLY A 197 2.06 8.81 -25.70
C GLY A 197 3.14 9.45 -24.81
N GLY A 198 3.46 8.84 -23.67
CA GLY A 198 4.63 9.22 -22.86
C GLY A 198 5.95 8.81 -23.51
N GLU A 199 7.05 9.29 -22.93
CA GLU A 199 8.41 9.00 -23.40
C GLU A 199 9.30 8.48 -22.26
N TYR A 200 10.27 7.62 -22.58
CA TYR A 200 11.21 7.09 -21.57
C TYR A 200 11.93 8.17 -20.77
N GLY A 201 12.26 9.29 -21.40
CA GLY A 201 13.00 10.40 -20.77
C GLY A 201 12.12 11.42 -20.06
N ASP A 202 10.79 11.28 -20.14
CA ASP A 202 9.90 12.19 -19.44
C ASP A 202 9.91 11.95 -17.92
N LYS A 203 9.21 12.81 -17.19
CA LYS A 203 9.19 12.76 -15.72
C LYS A 203 8.63 11.44 -15.19
N PHE A 204 7.58 10.90 -15.81
CA PHE A 204 6.93 9.68 -15.34
C PHE A 204 7.64 8.43 -15.84
N GLY A 205 8.14 8.42 -17.08
CA GLY A 205 9.02 7.38 -17.59
C GLY A 205 10.27 7.21 -16.74
N SER A 206 10.96 8.32 -16.43
CA SER A 206 12.11 8.31 -15.52
C SER A 206 11.75 7.83 -14.11
N TYR A 207 10.55 8.16 -13.62
CA TYR A 207 10.05 7.68 -12.34
C TYR A 207 9.79 6.17 -12.33
N ILE A 208 9.19 5.60 -13.38
CA ILE A 208 8.98 4.16 -13.50
C ILE A 208 10.33 3.42 -13.50
N GLU A 209 11.29 3.88 -14.33
CA GLU A 209 12.61 3.26 -14.44
C GLU A 209 13.42 3.40 -13.13
N GLY A 210 13.34 4.57 -12.49
CA GLY A 210 13.93 4.82 -11.18
C GLY A 210 13.33 3.91 -10.11
N SER A 211 12.00 3.84 -10.03
CA SER A 211 11.28 2.98 -9.08
C SER A 211 11.56 1.50 -9.28
N ALA A 212 11.81 1.08 -10.53
CA ALA A 212 12.19 -0.29 -10.84
C ALA A 212 13.57 -0.64 -10.29
N ARG A 213 14.55 0.27 -10.41
CA ARG A 213 15.90 0.12 -9.85
C ARG A 213 15.87 0.18 -8.33
N ASP A 214 15.18 1.18 -7.79
CA ASP A 214 15.02 1.34 -6.35
C ASP A 214 14.40 0.11 -5.70
N LEU A 215 13.45 -0.57 -6.37
CA LEU A 215 12.86 -1.80 -5.85
C LEU A 215 13.90 -2.93 -5.69
N GLU A 216 14.83 -3.09 -6.63
CA GLU A 216 15.87 -4.11 -6.53
C GLU A 216 16.88 -3.77 -5.44
N ASN A 217 17.29 -2.50 -5.34
CA ASN A 217 18.15 -1.99 -4.26
C ASN A 217 17.53 -2.20 -2.88
N LEU A 218 16.23 -1.88 -2.73
CA LEU A 218 15.53 -2.05 -1.45
C LEU A 218 15.37 -3.54 -1.09
N LYS A 219 15.15 -4.44 -2.06
CA LYS A 219 15.10 -5.89 -1.79
C LYS A 219 16.46 -6.41 -1.32
N ALA A 220 17.54 -5.97 -1.94
CA ALA A 220 18.89 -6.33 -1.52
C ALA A 220 19.17 -5.81 -0.10
N LEU A 221 18.83 -4.54 0.16
CA LEU A 221 18.91 -3.95 1.50
C LEU A 221 18.09 -4.73 2.53
N LEU A 222 16.84 -5.11 2.21
CA LEU A 222 16.00 -5.89 3.12
C LEU A 222 16.69 -7.19 3.55
N SER A 223 17.27 -7.91 2.59
CA SER A 223 18.02 -9.14 2.88
C SER A 223 19.23 -8.88 3.78
N GLU A 224 19.95 -7.78 3.57
CA GLU A 224 21.09 -7.38 4.40
C GLU A 224 20.66 -7.03 5.83
N LEU A 225 19.55 -6.31 5.98
CA LEU A 225 19.01 -5.89 7.28
C LEU A 225 18.47 -7.07 8.10
N GLU A 226 17.81 -8.02 7.44
CA GLU A 226 17.34 -9.27 8.07
C GLU A 226 18.51 -10.11 8.58
N ILE A 227 19.59 -10.22 7.81
CA ILE A 227 20.83 -10.90 8.24
C ILE A 227 21.50 -10.15 9.38
N GLY A 228 21.52 -8.82 9.31
CA GLY A 228 22.12 -7.94 10.31
C GLY A 228 21.31 -7.76 11.59
N GLY A 229 20.12 -8.37 11.71
CA GLY A 229 19.26 -8.26 12.90
C GLY A 229 18.64 -6.88 13.13
N ARG A 230 18.59 -6.02 12.10
CA ARG A 230 18.06 -4.64 12.18
C ARG A 230 16.57 -4.61 11.85
N SER A 231 15.75 -5.16 12.75
CA SER A 231 14.32 -5.42 12.52
C SER A 231 13.51 -4.18 12.15
N HIS A 232 13.78 -3.01 12.74
CA HIS A 232 13.04 -1.78 12.46
C HIS A 232 13.23 -1.32 11.00
N TYR A 233 14.49 -1.14 10.58
CA TYR A 233 14.80 -0.81 9.19
C TYR A 233 14.30 -1.87 8.21
N ALA A 234 14.35 -3.16 8.56
CA ALA A 234 13.82 -4.22 7.72
C ALA A 234 12.31 -4.07 7.51
N SER A 235 11.54 -3.84 8.58
CA SER A 235 10.10 -3.59 8.53
C SER A 235 9.77 -2.36 7.66
N LYS A 236 10.45 -1.24 7.87
CA LYS A 236 10.23 -0.01 7.09
C LYS A 236 10.60 -0.20 5.60
N THR A 237 11.71 -0.88 5.33
CA THR A 237 12.15 -1.23 3.97
C THR A 237 11.12 -2.12 3.27
N MET A 238 10.56 -3.11 3.99
CA MET A 238 9.50 -3.98 3.47
C MET A 238 8.23 -3.19 3.11
N GLN A 239 7.84 -2.22 3.94
CA GLN A 239 6.73 -1.32 3.61
C GLN A 239 7.00 -0.53 2.32
N TYR A 240 8.20 0.03 2.16
CA TYR A 240 8.57 0.73 0.93
C TYR A 240 8.55 -0.16 -0.31
N ILE A 241 9.06 -1.39 -0.20
CA ILE A 241 9.00 -2.40 -1.26
C ILE A 241 7.55 -2.70 -1.66
N ASN A 242 6.66 -2.90 -0.68
CA ASN A 242 5.26 -3.22 -0.94
C ASN A 242 4.52 -2.05 -1.59
N ASN A 243 4.75 -0.83 -1.10
CA ASN A 243 4.19 0.38 -1.70
C ASN A 243 4.65 0.57 -3.15
N LEU A 244 5.93 0.38 -3.43
CA LEU A 244 6.48 0.46 -4.78
C LEU A 244 5.92 -0.61 -5.71
N LYS A 245 5.85 -1.87 -5.25
CA LYS A 245 5.23 -2.95 -6.01
C LYS A 245 3.78 -2.62 -6.37
N ASN A 246 3.01 -2.13 -5.40
CA ASN A 246 1.62 -1.74 -5.61
C ASN A 246 1.49 -0.58 -6.60
N ASN A 247 2.31 0.46 -6.46
CA ASN A 247 2.32 1.61 -7.38
C ASN A 247 2.66 1.19 -8.81
N LEU A 248 3.71 0.38 -8.99
CA LEU A 248 4.10 -0.14 -10.31
C LEU A 248 3.03 -1.08 -10.89
N LYS A 249 2.39 -1.91 -10.06
CA LYS A 249 1.29 -2.77 -10.49
C LYS A 249 0.10 -1.94 -10.98
N LEU A 250 -0.31 -0.92 -10.23
CA LEU A 250 -1.41 -0.03 -10.60
C LEU A 250 -1.09 0.78 -11.85
N ALA A 251 0.13 1.29 -11.97
CA ALA A 251 0.59 2.03 -13.15
C ALA A 251 0.56 1.20 -14.44
N GLY A 252 0.59 -0.14 -14.34
CA GLY A 252 0.43 -1.07 -15.46
C GLY A 252 -1.02 -1.30 -15.91
N THR A 253 -2.01 -0.65 -15.31
CA THR A 253 -3.45 -0.77 -15.65
C THR A 253 -4.01 0.54 -16.18
N PRO A 254 -5.04 0.54 -17.06
CA PRO A 254 -5.58 1.78 -17.64
C PRO A 254 -6.10 2.78 -16.60
N ARG A 255 -6.87 2.30 -15.61
CA ARG A 255 -7.40 3.14 -14.53
C ARG A 255 -6.30 3.57 -13.56
N GLY A 256 -5.45 2.62 -13.13
CA GLY A 256 -4.41 2.90 -12.16
C GLY A 256 -3.29 3.80 -12.71
N TYR A 257 -3.02 3.76 -14.01
CA TYR A 257 -2.07 4.64 -14.68
C TYR A 257 -2.41 6.12 -14.47
N GLN A 258 -3.67 6.51 -14.71
CA GLN A 258 -4.11 7.89 -14.53
C GLN A 258 -4.00 8.34 -13.06
N THR A 259 -4.38 7.48 -12.11
CA THR A 259 -4.23 7.75 -10.68
C THR A 259 -2.76 7.94 -10.30
N GLN A 260 -1.87 7.07 -10.76
CA GLN A 260 -0.44 7.13 -10.45
C GLN A 260 0.23 8.35 -11.10
N LEU A 261 -0.20 8.73 -12.31
CA LEU A 261 0.30 9.92 -12.98
C LEU A 261 -0.07 11.20 -12.23
N SER A 262 -1.31 11.30 -11.72
CA SER A 262 -1.73 12.42 -10.86
C SER A 262 -1.01 12.43 -9.52
N THR A 263 -0.93 11.27 -8.85
CA THR A 263 -0.22 11.11 -7.57
C THR A 263 1.25 11.53 -7.70
N HIS A 264 1.91 11.13 -8.78
CA HIS A 264 3.30 11.51 -9.03
C HIS A 264 3.49 13.02 -9.25
N LYS A 265 2.50 13.73 -9.79
CA LYS A 265 2.56 15.20 -9.94
C LYS A 265 2.47 15.92 -8.58
N GLU A 266 1.77 15.32 -7.62
CA GLU A 266 1.58 15.85 -6.27
C GLU A 266 2.76 15.53 -5.33
N LEU A 267 3.62 14.56 -5.69
CA LEU A 267 4.76 14.19 -4.86
C LEU A 267 5.73 15.37 -4.67
N PRO A 268 6.21 15.59 -3.44
CA PRO A 268 7.21 16.61 -3.16
C PRO A 268 8.51 16.27 -3.90
N ARG A 269 9.11 17.29 -4.52
CA ARG A 269 10.39 17.16 -5.21
C ARG A 269 11.52 17.34 -4.22
N ILE A 270 12.31 16.29 -4.06
CA ILE A 270 13.50 16.28 -3.21
C ILE A 270 14.72 16.33 -4.12
N GLY A 271 15.65 17.24 -3.85
CA GLY A 271 16.90 17.34 -4.60
C GLY A 271 17.81 16.14 -4.32
N ASN A 272 18.52 15.66 -5.33
CA ASN A 272 19.45 14.53 -5.17
C ASN A 272 20.50 14.78 -4.07
N THR A 273 20.99 16.01 -3.94
CA THR A 273 21.94 16.38 -2.88
C THR A 273 21.43 16.08 -1.47
N TYR A 274 20.15 16.28 -1.20
CA TYR A 274 19.55 15.96 0.09
C TYR A 274 19.46 14.45 0.31
N ILE A 275 19.10 13.70 -0.74
CA ILE A 275 19.04 12.23 -0.71
C ILE A 275 20.44 11.66 -0.46
N ASP A 276 21.43 12.14 -1.18
CA ASP A 276 22.82 11.66 -1.09
C ASP A 276 23.42 12.03 0.27
N ASN A 277 23.18 13.25 0.77
CA ASN A 277 23.59 13.63 2.12
C ASN A 277 22.98 12.69 3.16
N PHE A 278 21.67 12.44 3.12
CA PHE A 278 21.00 11.53 4.06
C PHE A 278 21.50 10.09 3.91
N ALA A 279 21.71 9.61 2.68
CA ALA A 279 22.27 8.27 2.42
C ALA A 279 23.66 8.10 3.05
N ASN A 280 24.51 9.13 2.97
CA ASN A 280 25.80 9.15 3.64
C ASN A 280 25.67 9.11 5.17
N LYS A 281 24.63 9.75 5.75
CA LYS A 281 24.34 9.66 7.20
C LYS A 281 23.99 8.23 7.63
N LEU A 282 23.29 7.47 6.78
CA LEU A 282 22.92 6.08 7.06
C LEU A 282 24.16 5.16 7.14
N GLY A 283 25.29 5.56 6.53
CA GLY A 283 26.58 4.91 6.70
C GLY A 283 26.54 3.40 6.46
N THR A 284 26.70 2.62 7.54
CA THR A 284 26.77 1.15 7.52
C THR A 284 25.41 0.44 7.45
N LEU A 285 24.33 1.14 7.08
CA LEU A 285 22.99 0.54 7.02
C LEU A 285 22.91 -0.58 5.97
N GLY A 286 23.28 -0.28 4.74
CA GLY A 286 23.46 -1.24 3.65
C GLY A 286 24.95 -1.46 3.32
N SER A 287 25.20 -2.49 2.52
CA SER A 287 26.53 -2.80 1.98
C SER A 287 26.95 -1.84 0.86
N ASP A 288 25.97 -1.30 0.12
CA ASP A 288 26.16 -0.39 -1.02
C ASP A 288 25.55 1.00 -0.72
N HIS A 289 26.21 2.04 -1.21
CA HIS A 289 25.69 3.41 -1.18
C HIS A 289 24.34 3.50 -1.93
N ASP A 290 24.15 2.74 -3.01
CA ASP A 290 22.89 2.76 -3.77
C ASP A 290 21.71 2.17 -2.97
N HIS A 291 21.96 1.20 -2.09
CA HIS A 291 20.95 0.67 -1.17
C HIS A 291 20.51 1.76 -0.18
N ASN A 292 21.48 2.42 0.44
CA ASN A 292 21.24 3.53 1.37
C ASN A 292 20.52 4.68 0.68
N ARG A 293 20.89 4.98 -0.56
CA ARG A 293 20.30 6.05 -1.37
C ARG A 293 18.83 5.77 -1.71
N SER A 294 18.51 4.55 -2.12
CA SER A 294 17.13 4.16 -2.37
C SER A 294 16.30 4.22 -1.08
N PHE A 295 16.81 3.75 0.06
CA PHE A 295 16.12 3.88 1.34
C PHE A 295 15.89 5.35 1.73
N ALA A 296 16.96 6.18 1.67
CA ALA A 296 16.93 7.60 1.98
C ALA A 296 15.85 8.34 1.19
N LYS A 297 15.74 8.05 -0.11
CA LYS A 297 14.73 8.66 -0.98
C LYS A 297 13.31 8.42 -0.49
N TYR A 298 12.94 7.18 -0.16
CA TYR A 298 11.58 6.87 0.28
C TYR A 298 11.32 7.31 1.71
N PHE A 299 12.34 7.28 2.57
CA PHE A 299 12.27 7.85 3.90
C PHE A 299 11.91 9.33 3.83
N LEU A 300 12.69 10.13 3.10
CA LEU A 300 12.47 11.57 3.00
C LEU A 300 11.13 11.91 2.30
N LEU A 301 10.70 11.11 1.31
CA LEU A 301 9.38 11.29 0.69
C LEU A 301 8.24 11.10 1.69
N ASP A 302 8.39 10.16 2.64
CA ASP A 302 7.40 9.91 3.68
C ASP A 302 7.41 11.04 4.72
N GLU A 303 8.58 11.47 5.17
CA GLU A 303 8.73 12.61 6.10
C GLU A 303 8.19 13.92 5.50
N CYS A 304 8.32 14.13 4.19
CA CYS A 304 7.72 15.30 3.52
C CYS A 304 6.19 15.30 3.54
N LYS A 305 5.51 14.18 3.79
CA LYS A 305 4.04 14.17 3.98
C LYS A 305 3.65 14.81 5.31
N MET A 306 4.55 14.83 6.28
CA MET A 306 4.35 15.42 7.62
C MET A 306 4.50 16.95 7.62
N LEU A 307 4.78 17.56 6.45
CA LEU A 307 5.04 18.99 6.34
C LEU A 307 3.90 19.85 6.92
N SER A 308 2.64 19.49 6.70
CA SER A 308 1.50 20.22 7.24
C SER A 308 1.39 20.10 8.76
N GLU A 309 1.69 18.92 9.32
CA GLU A 309 1.70 18.70 10.77
C GLU A 309 2.80 19.54 11.41
N TYR A 310 4.02 19.52 10.86
CA TYR A 310 5.14 20.32 11.38
C TYR A 310 4.92 21.83 11.21
N LEU A 311 4.29 22.26 10.12
CA LEU A 311 3.90 23.66 9.95
C LEU A 311 2.95 24.13 11.05
N ASN A 312 1.92 23.32 11.36
CA ASN A 312 0.97 23.63 12.41
C ASN A 312 1.63 23.62 13.79
N THR A 313 2.46 22.62 14.08
CA THR A 313 3.21 22.53 15.34
C THR A 313 4.12 23.74 15.51
N ILE A 314 4.85 24.15 14.49
CA ILE A 314 5.70 25.34 14.55
C ILE A 314 4.84 26.58 14.83
N GLN A 315 3.74 26.79 14.09
CA GLN A 315 2.86 27.96 14.25
C GLN A 315 2.20 28.06 15.64
N GLN A 316 1.92 26.93 16.28
CA GLN A 316 1.30 26.89 17.62
C GLN A 316 2.28 27.17 18.76
N ASN A 317 3.58 26.97 18.52
CA ASN A 317 4.61 26.96 19.57
C ASN A 317 5.62 28.11 19.46
N ILE A 318 5.58 28.91 18.40
CA ILE A 318 6.43 30.10 18.26
C ILE A 318 5.89 31.22 19.17
N SER A 319 6.78 31.87 19.91
CA SER A 319 6.49 33.07 20.69
C SER A 319 6.77 34.36 19.91
N THR A 320 7.65 34.29 18.92
CA THR A 320 8.08 35.43 18.10
C THR A 320 7.08 35.75 16.99
N ASP A 321 6.68 37.03 16.84
CA ASP A 321 5.88 37.47 15.69
C ASP A 321 6.71 37.36 14.38
N ILE A 322 6.57 36.24 13.68
CA ILE A 322 7.21 36.04 12.38
C ILE A 322 6.40 36.74 11.28
N SER A 323 7.03 37.69 10.60
CA SER A 323 6.36 38.54 9.61
C SER A 323 6.13 37.85 8.24
N ASP A 324 6.88 36.78 7.88
CA ASP A 324 6.73 36.07 6.60
C ASP A 324 6.43 34.57 6.78
N PRO A 325 5.21 34.10 6.40
CA PRO A 325 4.83 32.69 6.41
C PRO A 325 5.74 31.76 5.59
N LYS A 326 6.49 32.30 4.62
CA LYS A 326 7.44 31.52 3.81
C LYS A 326 8.66 31.07 4.62
N GLU A 327 9.05 31.79 5.66
CA GLU A 327 10.20 31.40 6.49
C GLU A 327 9.86 30.19 7.36
N ILE A 328 8.68 30.17 7.96
CA ILE A 328 8.13 29.01 8.69
C ILE A 328 8.10 27.78 7.78
N THR A 329 7.64 27.96 6.54
CA THR A 329 7.61 26.88 5.54
C THR A 329 9.01 26.38 5.17
N ARG A 330 10.02 27.26 5.12
CA ARG A 330 11.40 26.87 4.86
C ARG A 330 11.97 26.08 6.04
N SER A 331 11.74 26.52 7.27
CA SER A 331 12.20 25.82 8.48
C SER A 331 11.52 24.47 8.65
N ALA A 332 10.20 24.37 8.45
CA ALA A 332 9.48 23.10 8.45
C ALA A 332 10.03 22.12 7.40
N LYS A 333 10.36 22.59 6.20
CA LYS A 333 11.01 21.76 5.17
C LYS A 333 12.39 21.26 5.58
N ARG A 334 13.19 22.07 6.31
CA ARG A 334 14.49 21.63 6.83
C ARG A 334 14.34 20.49 7.84
N VAL A 335 13.30 20.54 8.67
CA VAL A 335 12.93 19.45 9.61
C VAL A 335 12.55 18.19 8.84
N CYS A 336 11.63 18.26 7.86
CA CYS A 336 11.27 17.11 7.02
C CYS A 336 12.48 16.48 6.30
N LEU A 337 13.45 17.30 5.90
CA LEU A 337 14.63 16.85 5.14
C LEU A 337 15.77 16.36 6.04
N GLY A 338 15.64 16.40 7.37
CA GLY A 338 16.72 15.99 8.28
C GLY A 338 17.96 16.88 8.18
N CYS A 339 17.78 18.16 7.83
CA CYS A 339 18.84 19.11 7.47
C CYS A 339 18.77 20.41 8.28
N VAL A 340 18.26 20.35 9.51
CA VAL A 340 18.33 21.47 10.44
C VAL A 340 19.81 21.83 10.70
N PRO A 341 20.24 23.08 10.53
CA PRO A 341 21.61 23.50 10.81
C PRO A 341 21.87 23.52 12.32
N VAL A 342 23.00 22.96 12.74
CA VAL A 342 23.31 22.69 14.15
C VAL A 342 24.75 23.04 14.51
N ASP A 343 24.95 23.57 15.70
CA ASP A 343 26.26 23.88 16.29
C ASP A 343 26.65 22.82 17.34
N GLY A 344 27.90 22.35 17.28
CA GLY A 344 28.46 21.44 18.29
C GLY A 344 28.14 19.95 18.07
N GLU A 345 28.60 19.14 19.01
CA GLU A 345 28.32 17.70 19.05
C GLU A 345 27.27 17.43 20.13
N PHE A 346 26.21 16.72 19.75
CA PHE A 346 25.27 16.18 20.73
C PHE A 346 25.83 14.86 21.28
N GLU A 347 26.11 14.81 22.58
CA GLU A 347 26.43 13.57 23.27
C GLU A 347 25.23 13.13 24.10
N PHE A 348 24.71 11.95 23.73
CA PHE A 348 23.66 11.31 24.48
C PHE A 348 24.28 10.68 25.74
N GLY A 349 24.26 11.39 26.88
CA GLY A 349 24.59 10.81 28.19
C GLY A 349 23.47 9.91 28.72
N GLU A 350 23.75 9.08 29.73
CA GLU A 350 22.76 8.16 30.33
C GLU A 350 21.43 8.90 30.63
N ILE A 351 20.33 8.40 30.06
CA ILE A 351 18.98 8.94 30.31
C ILE A 351 18.57 8.46 31.71
N PRO A 352 18.29 9.36 32.67
CA PRO A 352 17.65 8.97 33.91
C PRO A 352 16.31 8.28 33.61
N ASP A 353 15.91 7.31 34.44
CA ASP A 353 14.68 6.53 34.25
C ASP A 353 13.40 7.33 34.61
N ASP A 354 13.31 8.56 34.10
CA ASP A 354 12.21 9.50 34.36
C ASP A 354 11.15 9.45 33.26
N GLU A 355 9.91 9.80 33.63
CA GLU A 355 8.71 9.78 32.77
C GLU A 355 8.76 10.77 31.58
N ASN A 356 9.78 11.65 31.47
CA ASN A 356 9.81 12.79 30.54
C ASN A 356 11.04 12.83 29.58
N LYS A 357 11.44 11.68 29.03
CA LYS A 357 12.64 11.53 28.16
C LYS A 357 12.64 12.44 26.92
N VAL A 358 11.49 12.61 26.24
CA VAL A 358 11.36 13.49 25.04
C VAL A 358 11.57 14.96 25.40
N LEU A 359 11.06 15.40 26.56
CA LEU A 359 11.21 16.77 27.04
C LEU A 359 12.65 17.08 27.44
N MET A 360 13.32 16.14 28.12
CA MET A 360 14.74 16.26 28.45
C MET A 360 15.60 16.30 27.18
N PHE A 361 15.26 15.49 26.18
CA PHE A 361 15.91 15.53 24.87
C PHE A 361 15.69 16.90 24.20
N GLY A 362 14.45 17.38 24.16
CA GLY A 362 14.08 18.73 23.68
C GLY A 362 14.94 19.83 24.29
N ASN A 363 14.99 19.90 25.62
CA ASN A 363 15.79 20.90 26.34
C ASN A 363 17.29 20.84 26.01
N LYS A 364 17.85 19.64 25.81
CA LYS A 364 19.27 19.50 25.43
C LYS A 364 19.54 19.91 23.98
N ILE A 365 18.58 19.73 23.07
CA ILE A 365 18.79 20.03 21.65
C ILE A 365 18.57 21.50 21.29
N VAL A 366 17.80 22.25 22.09
CA VAL A 366 17.49 23.68 21.88
C VAL A 366 18.74 24.52 21.66
N ASP A 367 19.79 24.28 22.45
CA ASP A 367 21.03 25.08 22.37
C ASP A 367 21.90 24.76 21.16
N LEU A 368 21.67 23.60 20.52
CA LEU A 368 22.42 23.16 19.35
C LEU A 368 21.79 23.64 18.04
N ILE A 369 20.54 24.12 18.05
CA ILE A 369 19.81 24.50 16.83
C ILE A 369 20.16 25.94 16.44
N GLN A 370 20.66 26.15 15.21
CA GLN A 370 20.93 27.48 14.67
C GLN A 370 19.70 28.19 14.12
N ASP A 371 18.71 27.43 13.65
CA ASP A 371 17.50 28.00 13.03
C ASP A 371 16.59 28.58 14.12
N GLY A 372 16.54 29.92 14.22
CA GLY A 372 15.82 30.62 15.29
C GLY A 372 14.34 30.28 15.38
N ILE A 373 13.70 29.95 14.24
CA ILE A 373 12.28 29.55 14.20
C ILE A 373 12.09 28.17 14.85
N ILE A 374 12.98 27.23 14.51
CA ILE A 374 12.92 25.87 15.07
C ILE A 374 13.30 25.91 16.55
N LYS A 375 14.28 26.73 16.92
CA LYS A 375 14.69 26.93 18.31
C LYS A 375 13.52 27.44 19.17
N ASP A 376 12.85 28.51 18.73
CA ASP A 376 11.69 29.09 19.43
C ASP A 376 10.54 28.07 19.52
N ALA A 377 10.24 27.36 18.44
CA ALA A 377 9.21 26.31 18.46
C ALA A 377 9.52 25.17 19.45
N VAL A 378 10.78 24.71 19.52
CA VAL A 378 11.16 23.66 20.50
C VAL A 378 11.11 24.21 21.92
N MET A 379 11.54 25.45 22.16
CA MET A 379 11.43 26.10 23.47
C MET A 379 9.96 26.20 23.91
N GLY A 380 9.08 26.68 23.04
CA GLY A 380 7.64 26.79 23.33
C GLY A 380 7.00 25.43 23.63
N ILE A 381 7.43 24.36 22.95
CA ILE A 381 7.02 22.99 23.30
C ILE A 381 7.52 22.60 24.69
N CYS A 382 8.78 22.90 25.02
CA CYS A 382 9.38 22.53 26.30
C CYS A 382 8.79 23.29 27.50
N GLU A 383 8.17 24.45 27.27
CA GLU A 383 7.49 25.26 28.28
C GLU A 383 6.04 24.81 28.55
N LYS A 384 5.47 23.95 27.69
CA LYS A 384 4.09 23.44 27.88
C LYS A 384 3.98 22.57 29.13
N PRO A 385 2.84 22.64 29.86
CA PRO A 385 2.59 21.76 31.01
C PRO A 385 2.43 20.28 30.62
N TYR A 386 1.98 20.01 29.38
CA TYR A 386 1.84 18.67 28.82
C TYR A 386 2.22 18.69 27.34
N MET A 387 2.97 17.68 26.90
CA MET A 387 3.40 17.55 25.50
C MET A 387 2.35 16.80 24.68
N GLU A 388 1.95 17.37 23.53
CA GLU A 388 1.07 16.66 22.60
C GLU A 388 1.84 15.63 21.75
N PRO A 389 1.18 14.60 21.21
CA PRO A 389 1.83 13.63 20.31
C PRO A 389 2.48 14.27 19.07
N SER A 390 1.90 15.36 18.55
CA SER A 390 2.43 16.16 17.44
C SER A 390 3.75 16.85 17.82
N ASP A 391 3.79 17.44 19.01
CA ASP A 391 4.98 18.08 19.59
C ASP A 391 6.12 17.06 19.78
N ALA A 392 5.80 15.86 20.30
CA ALA A 392 6.77 14.78 20.48
C ALA A 392 7.36 14.32 19.14
N LYS A 393 6.53 14.12 18.12
CA LYS A 393 6.98 13.79 16.76
C LYS A 393 7.87 14.87 16.17
N PHE A 394 7.54 16.14 16.39
CA PHE A 394 8.34 17.27 15.91
C PHE A 394 9.73 17.27 16.57
N ILE A 395 9.82 17.12 17.90
CA ILE A 395 11.10 17.02 18.62
C ILE A 395 11.93 15.85 18.10
N ILE A 396 11.33 14.68 17.89
CA ILE A 396 12.02 13.51 17.34
C ILE A 396 12.55 13.79 15.92
N ALA A 397 11.77 14.46 15.08
CA ALA A 397 12.17 14.82 13.71
C ALA A 397 13.33 15.83 13.69
N VAL A 398 13.31 16.82 14.59
CA VAL A 398 14.44 17.74 14.78
C VAL A 398 15.67 16.97 15.27
N GLY A 399 15.50 16.04 16.21
CA GLY A 399 16.54 15.13 16.69
C GLY A 399 17.24 14.34 15.58
N ASN A 400 16.47 13.79 14.63
CA ASN A 400 17.01 13.08 13.47
C ASN A 400 17.94 13.96 12.62
N SER A 401 17.77 15.28 12.63
CA SER A 401 18.64 16.21 11.92
C SER A 401 20.01 16.39 12.60
N LEU A 402 20.02 16.38 13.94
CA LEU A 402 21.19 16.63 14.80
C LEU A 402 22.18 15.47 14.82
N LEU A 403 21.69 14.23 14.74
CA LEU A 403 22.50 13.02 14.92
C LEU A 403 23.36 12.65 13.70
N GLY A 404 23.31 13.45 12.63
CA GLY A 404 23.67 13.02 11.30
C GLY A 404 25.01 13.47 10.73
N ASN A 405 25.90 14.15 11.46
CA ASN A 405 27.00 14.88 10.81
C ASN A 405 28.40 14.22 10.79
N LYS A 406 28.61 12.99 11.29
CA LYS A 406 29.91 12.30 11.15
C LYS A 406 29.79 10.77 10.98
N PRO A 407 30.72 10.12 10.25
CA PRO A 407 30.73 8.68 9.93
C PRO A 407 31.03 7.76 11.13
N LYS A 408 31.08 8.29 12.35
CA LYS A 408 31.35 7.57 13.59
C LYS A 408 30.48 8.13 14.69
N LYS A 409 29.22 7.71 14.73
CA LYS A 409 28.42 7.58 15.94
C LYS A 409 27.18 6.81 15.48
N GLN A 410 26.82 5.77 16.23
CA GLN A 410 25.57 5.05 16.02
C GLN A 410 24.49 6.12 15.86
N ILE A 411 23.85 6.12 14.69
CA ILE A 411 22.47 6.57 14.55
C ILE A 411 21.80 6.09 15.83
N LEU A 412 21.22 7.01 16.63
CA LEU A 412 20.56 6.70 17.90
C LEU A 412 20.08 5.26 17.88
N LEU A 413 20.66 4.40 18.73
CA LEU A 413 20.27 2.99 18.78
C LEU A 413 18.75 2.97 18.77
N GLU A 414 18.18 2.44 17.69
CA GLU A 414 16.74 2.42 17.43
C GLU A 414 15.89 2.03 18.63
N PRO A 415 16.30 1.17 19.60
CA PRO A 415 15.54 0.98 20.84
C PRO A 415 15.18 2.27 21.60
N GLU A 416 16.06 3.27 21.66
CA GLU A 416 15.78 4.53 22.35
C GLU A 416 14.78 5.38 21.56
N LEU A 417 14.93 5.48 20.23
CA LEU A 417 14.01 6.22 19.37
C LEU A 417 12.63 5.54 19.24
N GLU A 418 12.61 4.21 19.26
CA GLU A 418 11.42 3.37 19.24
C GLU A 418 10.69 3.45 20.58
N SER A 419 11.40 3.45 21.71
CA SER A 419 10.80 3.73 23.03
C SER A 419 10.15 5.12 23.09
N LEU A 420 10.79 6.15 22.51
CA LEU A 420 10.24 7.51 22.44
C LEU A 420 9.02 7.58 21.49
N LYS A 421 9.02 6.81 20.39
CA LYS A 421 7.89 6.72 19.45
C LYS A 421 6.71 5.92 19.99
N GLU A 422 6.94 4.81 20.69
CA GLU A 422 5.91 4.00 21.33
C GLU A 422 5.19 4.80 22.41
N TRP A 423 5.96 5.57 23.20
CA TRP A 423 5.44 6.46 24.21
C TRP A 423 4.68 7.66 23.64
N ALA A 424 5.17 8.30 22.57
CA ALA A 424 4.46 9.38 21.87
C ALA A 424 3.09 8.92 21.29
N ASN A 425 2.93 7.61 21.04
CA ASN A 425 1.69 7.01 20.59
C ASN A 425 0.82 6.45 21.74
N GLY A 426 1.19 6.72 23.00
CA GLY A 426 0.43 6.32 24.19
C GLY A 426 0.45 4.82 24.50
N LYS A 427 1.37 4.05 23.90
CA LYS A 427 1.58 2.65 24.25
C LYS A 427 2.74 2.57 25.24
N LYS A 428 2.42 2.14 26.47
CA LYS A 428 3.41 1.77 27.49
C LYS A 428 4.09 0.46 27.14
#